data_AF-A0A5B9M5V2-F1
#
_entry.id   AF-A0A5B9M5V2-F1
#
_cell.length_a   1.000
_cell.length_b   1.000
_cell.length_c   1.000
_cell.angle_alpha   90.00
_cell.angle_beta   90.00
_cell.angle_gamma   90.00
#
_symmetry.space_group_name_H-M   'P 1'
#
loop_
_entity.id
_entity.type
_entity.pdbx_description
1 polymer ?
#
loop_
_entity_poly.entity_id
_entity_poly.type
_entity_poly.pdbx_seq_one_letter_code
_entity_poly.pdbx_strand_id
1 'polypeptide(L)'
;MTSSTTPKSNGMWIIAALVVLLLILHQDNWFWTDDTLVFGFIPIGLFWHACISIGASLTWALATVIAWPLDDEVVEKLDGTSSEEAAS
;
A
#
# COMPACT_ATOMS: atom_id res chain seq x y z
N MET A 1 26.80 16.48 -25.11
CA MET A 1 26.43 15.40 -24.17
C MET A 1 25.71 16.04 -23.00
N THR A 2 24.38 16.10 -23.05
CA THR A 2 23.56 16.69 -21.98
C THR A 2 22.86 15.56 -21.26
N SER A 3 23.38 15.17 -20.10
CA SER A 3 22.79 14.15 -19.24
C SER A 3 21.52 14.70 -18.60
N SER A 4 20.35 14.19 -19.00
CA SER A 4 19.08 14.48 -18.34
C SER A 4 18.98 13.67 -17.05
N THR A 5 19.21 14.30 -15.91
CA THR A 5 18.98 13.69 -14.60
C THR A 5 17.48 13.75 -14.32
N THR A 6 16.73 12.71 -14.68
CA THR A 6 15.32 12.57 -14.31
C THR A 6 15.20 12.55 -12.78
N PRO A 7 14.42 13.45 -12.15
CA PRO A 7 14.21 13.41 -10.71
C PRO A 7 13.49 12.10 -10.35
N LYS A 8 14.18 11.25 -9.60
CA LYS A 8 13.68 9.99 -9.09
C LYS A 8 12.53 10.26 -8.11
N SER A 9 11.31 9.82 -8.42
CA SER A 9 10.13 10.06 -7.59
C SER A 9 10.33 9.49 -6.18
N ASN A 10 10.35 10.37 -5.18
CA ASN A 10 10.59 9.98 -3.79
C ASN A 10 9.47 9.07 -3.23
N GLY A 11 8.25 9.16 -3.77
CA GLY A 11 7.09 8.38 -3.33
C GLY A 11 7.29 6.87 -3.45
N MET A 12 7.90 6.39 -4.54
CA MET A 12 8.14 4.96 -4.73
C MET A 12 9.15 4.41 -3.71
N TRP A 13 10.16 5.20 -3.34
CA TRP A 13 11.13 4.82 -2.29
C TRP A 13 10.49 4.75 -0.91
N ILE A 14 9.53 5.62 -0.62
CA ILE A 14 8.77 5.58 0.64
C ILE A 14 7.95 4.30 0.73
N ILE A 15 7.24 3.93 -0.34
CA ILE A 15 6.47 2.67 -0.40
C ILE A 15 7.39 1.47 -0.26
N ALA A 16 8.52 1.44 -0.98
CA ALA A 16 9.49 0.36 -0.88
C ALA A 16 10.02 0.20 0.56
N ALA A 17 10.34 1.32 1.22
CA ALA A 17 10.77 1.31 2.62
C ALA A 17 9.66 0.80 3.57
N LEU A 18 8.41 1.20 3.36
CA LEU A 18 7.25 0.71 4.12
C LEU A 18 7.05 -0.80 3.96
N VAL A 19 7.16 -1.32 2.73
CA VAL A 19 7.05 -2.77 2.46
C VAL A 19 8.16 -3.54 3.17
N VAL A 20 9.41 -3.09 3.07
CA VAL A 20 10.55 -3.72 3.76
C VAL A 20 10.37 -3.67 5.28
N LEU A 21 9.92 -2.54 5.82
CA LEU A 21 9.62 -2.38 7.24
C LEU A 21 8.55 -3.40 7.67
N LEU A 22 7.42 -3.47 6.96
CA LEU A 22 6.36 -4.45 7.22
C LEU A 22 6.88 -5.89 7.16
N LEU A 23 7.77 -6.21 6.21
CA LEU A 23 8.35 -7.55 6.07
C LEU A 23 9.17 -7.96 7.30
N ILE A 24 9.95 -7.02 7.86
CA ILE A 24 10.74 -7.22 9.08
C ILE A 24 9.80 -7.37 10.28
N LEU A 25 8.81 -6.47 10.42
CA LEU A 25 7.85 -6.51 11.51
C LEU A 25 7.01 -7.80 11.49
N HIS A 26 6.77 -8.36 10.30
CA HIS A 26 6.01 -9.60 10.11
C HIS A 26 6.73 -10.85 10.60
N GLN A 27 8.07 -10.82 10.73
CA GLN A 27 8.83 -11.97 11.25
C GLN A 27 8.46 -12.29 12.71
N ASP A 28 7.96 -11.31 13.46
CA ASP A 28 7.42 -11.47 14.81
C ASP A 28 8.25 -12.37 15.76
N ASN A 29 9.56 -12.12 15.84
CA ASN A 29 10.44 -12.88 16.74
C ASN A 29 10.35 -12.44 18.20
N TRP A 30 9.65 -11.33 18.50
CA TRP A 30 9.64 -10.71 19.82
C TRP A 30 8.44 -11.14 20.65
N PHE A 31 7.23 -11.15 20.08
CA PHE A 31 6.01 -11.53 20.80
C PHE A 31 5.72 -13.04 20.75
N TRP A 32 6.61 -13.83 20.13
CA TRP A 32 6.42 -15.27 19.96
C TRP A 32 6.31 -16.07 21.28
N THR A 33 6.90 -15.58 22.36
CA THR A 33 6.82 -16.19 23.70
C THR A 33 5.95 -15.41 24.68
N ASP A 34 5.25 -14.37 24.23
CA ASP A 34 4.46 -13.49 25.10
C ASP A 34 2.97 -13.85 25.00
N ASP A 35 2.43 -14.44 26.05
CA ASP A 35 1.02 -14.82 26.17
C ASP A 35 0.14 -13.68 26.73
N THR A 36 0.64 -12.44 26.75
CA THR A 36 -0.15 -11.29 27.23
C THR A 36 -1.44 -11.16 26.42
N LEU A 37 -2.57 -11.21 27.12
CA LEU A 37 -3.90 -11.10 26.53
C LEU A 37 -4.30 -9.62 26.38
N VAL A 38 -4.50 -9.19 25.13
CA VAL A 38 -5.12 -7.92 24.78
C VAL A 38 -6.64 -8.08 24.80
N PHE A 39 -7.35 -7.09 25.35
CA PHE A 39 -8.81 -7.12 25.55
C PHE A 39 -9.33 -8.32 26.38
N GLY A 40 -8.44 -9.06 27.07
CA GLY A 40 -8.79 -10.23 27.87
C GLY A 40 -9.05 -11.52 27.07
N PHE A 41 -8.83 -11.53 25.74
CA PHE A 41 -9.08 -12.72 24.92
C PHE A 41 -8.14 -12.91 23.71
N ILE A 42 -7.49 -11.86 23.22
CA ILE A 42 -6.61 -11.94 22.04
C ILE A 42 -5.15 -12.01 22.49
N PRO A 43 -4.37 -13.04 22.13
CA PRO A 43 -2.93 -13.03 22.38
C PRO A 43 -2.25 -11.84 21.68
N ILE A 44 -1.28 -11.20 22.35
CA ILE A 44 -0.61 -9.99 21.82
C ILE A 44 0.03 -10.20 20.46
N GLY A 45 0.64 -11.36 20.19
CA GLY A 45 1.18 -11.69 18.86
C GLY A 45 0.10 -11.70 17.77
N LEU A 46 -1.11 -12.20 18.10
CA LEU A 46 -2.24 -12.24 17.18
C LEU A 46 -2.78 -10.83 16.88
N PHE A 47 -2.87 -9.98 17.90
CA PHE A 47 -3.20 -8.57 17.75
C PHE A 47 -2.15 -7.83 16.90
N TRP A 48 -0.87 -8.09 17.14
CA TRP A 48 0.23 -7.53 16.37
C TRP A 48 0.15 -7.87 14.88
N HIS A 49 -0.08 -9.14 14.54
CA HIS A 49 -0.29 -9.57 13.15
C HIS A 49 -1.53 -8.91 12.50
N ALA A 50 -2.60 -8.70 13.26
CA ALA A 50 -3.78 -7.98 12.77
C ALA A 50 -3.43 -6.53 12.40
N CYS A 51 -2.67 -5.83 13.26
CA CYS A 51 -2.18 -4.48 12.97
C CYS A 51 -1.28 -4.43 11.73
N ILE A 52 -0.36 -5.39 11.57
CA ILE A 52 0.51 -5.48 10.39
C ILE A 52 -0.34 -5.69 9.12
N SER A 53 -1.38 -6.52 9.17
CA SER A 53 -2.27 -6.76 8.03
C SER A 53 -2.99 -5.49 7.58
N ILE A 54 -3.43 -4.66 8.53
CA ILE A 54 -3.99 -3.33 8.24
C ILE A 54 -2.91 -2.40 7.66
N GLY A 55 -1.70 -2.42 8.21
CA GLY A 55 -0.57 -1.65 7.67
C GLY A 55 -0.23 -2.04 6.23
N ALA A 56 -0.28 -3.32 5.91
CA ALA A 56 -0.04 -3.85 4.57
C ALA A 56 -1.12 -3.40 3.57
N SER A 57 -2.39 -3.45 3.93
CA SER A 57 -3.47 -2.99 3.06
C SER A 57 -3.40 -1.48 2.79
N LEU A 58 -3.07 -0.67 3.81
CA LEU A 58 -2.84 0.77 3.65
C LEU A 58 -1.63 1.06 2.77
N THR A 59 -0.52 0.33 2.97
CA THR A 59 0.68 0.47 2.15
C THR A 59 0.37 0.16 0.69
N TRP A 60 -0.43 -0.88 0.44
CA TRP A 60 -0.86 -1.24 -0.91
C TRP A 60 -1.81 -0.20 -1.52
N ALA A 61 -2.75 0.34 -0.76
CA ALA A 61 -3.63 1.42 -1.22
C ALA A 61 -2.85 2.69 -1.59
N LEU A 62 -1.84 3.06 -0.78
CA LEU A 62 -0.93 4.15 -1.12
C LEU A 62 -0.10 3.82 -2.36
N ALA A 63 0.34 2.58 -2.50
CA ALA A 63 1.06 2.11 -3.68
C ALA A 63 0.22 2.27 -4.96
N THR A 64 -1.07 1.92 -4.94
CA THR A 64 -1.94 2.07 -6.10
C THR A 64 -2.12 3.54 -6.50
N VAL A 65 -2.19 4.46 -5.54
CA VAL A 65 -2.37 5.89 -5.83
C VAL A 65 -1.09 6.54 -6.36
N ILE A 66 0.08 6.16 -5.82
CA ILE A 66 1.35 6.83 -6.11
C ILE A 66 2.09 6.19 -7.30
N ALA A 67 2.05 4.85 -7.41
CA ALA A 67 2.80 4.12 -8.44
C ALA A 67 1.95 3.82 -9.69
N TRP A 68 0.62 3.87 -9.57
CA TRP A 68 -0.31 3.62 -10.68
C TRP A 68 -1.40 4.71 -10.79
N PRO A 69 -1.02 5.99 -10.97
CA PRO A 69 -2.02 7.00 -11.33
C PRO A 69 -2.69 6.60 -12.65
N LEU A 70 -4.02 6.72 -12.73
CA LEU A 70 -4.71 6.60 -14.01
C LEU A 70 -4.27 7.78 -14.88
N ASP A 71 -3.84 7.49 -16.11
CA ASP A 71 -3.56 8.55 -17.07
C ASP A 71 -4.84 9.33 -17.39
N ASP A 72 -4.74 10.66 -17.44
CA ASP A 72 -5.87 11.54 -17.72
C ASP A 72 -6.57 11.18 -19.05
N GLU A 73 -5.81 10.71 -20.04
CA GLU A 73 -6.33 10.24 -21.34
C GLU A 73 -7.24 9.00 -21.21
N VAL A 74 -6.95 8.11 -20.25
CA VAL A 74 -7.77 6.93 -19.97
C VAL A 74 -9.07 7.36 -19.28
N VAL A 75 -8.99 8.32 -18.36
CA VAL A 75 -10.17 8.86 -17.66
C VAL A 75 -11.12 9.55 -18.64
N GLU A 76 -10.60 10.38 -19.55
CA GLU A 76 -11.40 11.08 -20.56
C GLU A 76 -12.07 10.11 -21.53
N LYS A 77 -11.37 9.04 -21.94
CA LYS A 77 -11.92 8.01 -22.84
C LYS A 77 -13.05 7.21 -22.20
N LEU A 78 -12.98 6.98 -20.89
CA LEU A 78 -14.03 6.28 -20.13
C LEU A 78 -15.28 7.15 -19.94
N ASP A 79 -15.11 8.47 -19.73
CA ASP A 79 -16.24 9.40 -19.62
C ASP A 79 -16.96 9.58 -20.98
N GLY A 80 -16.19 9.68 -22.07
CA GLY A 80 -16.72 9.79 -23.43
C GLY A 80 -17.47 8.54 -23.90
N THR A 81 -16.96 7.33 -23.64
CA THR A 81 -17.61 6.09 -24.09
C THR A 81 -18.92 5.82 -23.36
N SER A 82 -19.03 6.23 -22.08
CA SER A 82 -20.25 6.05 -21.29
C SER A 82 -21.39 6.96 -21.76
N SER A 83 -21.05 8.11 -22.35
CA SER A 83 -22.03 9.05 -22.92
C SER A 83 -22.56 8.60 -24.28
N GLU A 84 -21.76 7.86 -25.05
CA GLU A 84 -22.13 7.38 -26.39
C GLU A 84 -22.98 6.09 -26.34
N GLU A 85 -22.76 5.23 -25.34
CA GLU A 85 -23.59 4.04 -25.08
C GLU A 85 -25.00 4.39 -24.58
N ALA A 86 -25.14 5.41 -23.72
CA ALA A 86 -26.44 5.83 -23.18
C ALA A 86 -27.34 6.56 -24.22
N ALA A 87 -26.78 6.91 -25.38
CA ALA A 87 -27.48 7.58 -26.48
C ALA A 87 -27.91 6.62 -27.61
N SER A 88 -27.57 5.32 -27.55
CA SER A 88 -28.06 4.25 -28.43
C SER A 88 -29.20 3.45 -27.80
#